data_AF-A0A960FNJ0-F1
#
_entry.id   AF-A0A960FNJ0-F1
#
_cell.length_a   1.000
_cell.length_b   1.000
_cell.length_c   1.000
_cell.angle_alpha   90.00
_cell.angle_beta   90.00
_cell.angle_gamma   90.00
#
_symmetry.space_group_name_H-M   'P 1'
#
loop_
_entity.id
_entity.type
_entity.pdbx_description
1 polymer ?
#
loop_
_entity_poly.entity_id
_entity_poly.type
_entity_poly.pdbx_seq_one_letter_code
_entity_poly.pdbx_strand_id
1 'polypeptide(L)'
;MTSTIRPEDHECPLSSTLAVVGDWWTLLILHDLFDGYRRFDELHQNLGISSSLLTSRLKRLVADGVVERRPYQTHPPRSEYVLTPLGQSLRPVLVALAAWGNSRLAPEQRSMVLVDAITGEEVEPVLVDATTGRRVDGPDVVFTAGPAASEPFRRRYAGVVPVATRA
;
A
#
# COMPACT_ATOMS: atom_id res chain seq x y z
N MET A 1 -29.14 2.64 15.43
CA MET A 1 -28.57 1.38 14.92
C MET A 1 -27.18 1.68 14.40
N THR A 2 -26.17 1.41 15.21
CA THR A 2 -24.75 1.69 14.94
C THR A 2 -24.27 0.70 13.87
N SER A 3 -24.02 1.19 12.66
CA SER A 3 -23.42 0.39 11.58
C SER A 3 -21.93 0.23 11.86
N THR A 4 -21.58 -0.88 12.54
CA THR A 4 -20.21 -1.30 12.77
C THR A 4 -19.63 -1.82 11.45
N ILE A 5 -18.51 -1.26 10.99
CA ILE A 5 -17.74 -1.83 9.87
C ILE A 5 -17.11 -3.13 10.36
N ARG A 6 -17.27 -4.19 9.58
CA ARG A 6 -16.49 -5.41 9.77
C ARG A 6 -15.29 -5.41 8.82
N PRO A 7 -14.16 -6.04 9.20
CA PRO A 7 -12.98 -6.14 8.34
C PRO A 7 -13.26 -6.69 6.93
N GLU A 8 -14.32 -7.49 6.77
CA GLU A 8 -14.79 -8.09 5.52
C GLU A 8 -15.69 -7.20 4.64
N ASP A 9 -15.97 -5.95 5.01
CA ASP A 9 -16.81 -5.04 4.21
C ASP A 9 -16.05 -4.51 2.97
N HIS A 10 -16.13 -5.26 1.86
CA HIS A 10 -15.47 -4.99 0.57
C HIS A 10 -15.80 -3.63 -0.08
N GLU A 11 -16.82 -2.93 0.40
CA GLU A 11 -17.22 -1.60 -0.09
C GLU A 11 -16.34 -0.47 0.48
N CYS A 12 -15.60 -0.73 1.58
CA CYS A 12 -14.68 0.23 2.16
C CYS A 12 -13.30 0.12 1.49
N PRO A 13 -12.79 1.16 0.79
CA PRO A 13 -11.48 1.10 0.14
C PRO A 13 -10.34 0.82 1.12
N LEU A 14 -10.46 1.28 2.37
CA LEU A 14 -9.49 1.00 3.43
C LEU A 14 -9.52 -0.47 3.86
N SER A 15 -10.70 -1.10 3.97
CA SER A 15 -10.83 -2.53 4.28
C SER A 15 -10.26 -3.38 3.14
N SER A 16 -10.61 -3.06 1.89
CA SER A 16 -10.09 -3.74 0.70
C SER A 16 -8.57 -3.59 0.59
N THR A 17 -8.03 -2.40 0.91
CA THR A 17 -6.57 -2.20 1.00
C THR A 17 -5.97 -3.03 2.12
N LEU A 18 -6.55 -3.04 3.32
CA LEU A 18 -6.08 -3.84 4.46
C LEU A 18 -6.20 -5.36 4.24
N ALA A 19 -7.12 -5.84 3.39
CA ALA A 19 -7.14 -7.25 3.01
C ALA A 19 -5.85 -7.68 2.28
N VAL A 20 -5.27 -6.74 1.51
CA VAL A 20 -4.01 -6.93 0.77
C VAL A 20 -2.80 -6.59 1.65
N VAL A 21 -2.77 -5.39 2.26
CA VAL A 21 -1.59 -4.84 2.96
C VAL A 21 -1.66 -4.89 4.49
N GLY A 22 -2.79 -5.31 5.08
CA GLY A 22 -3.02 -5.31 6.53
C GLY A 22 -2.27 -6.43 7.27
N ASP A 23 -1.57 -7.29 6.55
CA ASP A 23 -0.59 -8.20 7.12
C ASP A 23 0.80 -7.54 7.09
N TRP A 24 1.41 -7.39 8.26
CA TRP A 24 2.71 -6.74 8.46
C TRP A 24 3.79 -7.23 7.48
N TRP A 25 3.83 -8.53 7.21
CA TRP A 25 4.81 -9.13 6.29
C TRP A 25 4.58 -8.75 4.83
N THR A 26 3.34 -8.46 4.43
CA THR A 26 3.05 -8.06 3.06
C THR A 26 3.68 -6.70 2.75
N LEU A 27 3.60 -5.74 3.68
CA LEU A 27 4.25 -4.43 3.52
C LEU A 27 5.78 -4.55 3.48
N LEU A 28 6.37 -5.40 4.31
CA LEU A 28 7.82 -5.64 4.29
C LEU A 28 8.29 -6.33 3.00
N ILE A 29 7.54 -7.31 2.49
CA ILE A 29 7.84 -7.92 1.18
C ILE A 29 7.74 -6.87 0.07
N LEU A 30 6.72 -6.02 0.08
CA LEU A 30 6.59 -4.95 -0.92
C LEU A 30 7.76 -3.97 -0.81
N HIS A 31 8.17 -3.58 0.39
CA HIS A 31 9.33 -2.71 0.62
C HIS A 31 10.59 -3.31 -0.02
N ASP A 32 10.90 -4.59 0.25
CA ASP A 32 12.04 -5.27 -0.36
C ASP A 32 11.95 -5.32 -1.90
N LEU A 33 10.75 -5.55 -2.44
CA LEU A 33 10.53 -5.55 -3.89
C LEU A 33 10.75 -4.16 -4.52
N PHE A 34 10.40 -3.07 -3.81
CA PHE A 34 10.69 -1.70 -4.24
C PHE A 34 12.19 -1.38 -4.18
N ASP A 35 12.91 -1.94 -3.20
CA ASP A 35 14.35 -1.81 -3.07
C ASP A 35 15.11 -2.69 -4.08
N GLY A 36 14.40 -3.54 -4.82
CA GLY A 36 14.92 -4.30 -5.95
C GLY A 36 15.33 -5.73 -5.63
N TYR A 37 15.07 -6.22 -4.42
CA TYR A 37 15.15 -7.65 -4.12
C TYR A 37 14.07 -8.37 -4.92
N ARG A 38 14.42 -9.44 -5.64
CA ARG A 38 13.45 -10.13 -6.53
C ARG A 38 13.48 -11.63 -6.38
N ARG A 39 14.50 -12.20 -5.75
CA ARG A 39 14.62 -13.66 -5.59
C ARG A 39 14.10 -14.10 -4.24
N PHE A 40 13.60 -15.33 -4.18
CA PHE A 40 13.10 -15.90 -2.92
C PHE A 40 14.15 -15.87 -1.81
N ASP A 41 15.39 -16.29 -2.12
CA ASP A 41 16.46 -16.38 -1.12
C ASP A 41 16.88 -14.99 -0.62
N GLU A 42 16.88 -13.98 -1.49
CA GLU A 42 17.14 -12.58 -1.12
C GLU A 42 16.09 -12.08 -0.14
N LEU A 43 14.80 -12.23 -0.48
CA LEU A 43 13.67 -11.85 0.37
C LEU A 43 13.68 -12.61 1.70
N HIS A 44 13.96 -13.91 1.66
CA HIS A 44 14.01 -14.75 2.86
C HIS A 44 15.15 -14.35 3.79
N GLN A 45 16.34 -14.08 3.23
CA GLN A 45 17.50 -13.65 3.98
C GLN A 45 17.29 -12.28 4.60
N ASN A 46 16.69 -11.33 3.86
CA ASN A 46 16.49 -9.97 4.34
C ASN A 46 15.38 -9.88 5.41
N LEU A 47 14.27 -10.61 5.22
CA LEU A 47 13.13 -10.56 6.15
C LEU A 47 13.28 -11.46 7.38
N GLY A 48 14.11 -12.52 7.30
CA GLY A 48 14.33 -13.44 8.42
C GLY A 48 13.10 -14.25 8.85
N ILE A 49 12.08 -14.33 8.00
CA ILE A 49 10.85 -15.11 8.27
C ILE A 49 10.97 -16.56 7.82
N SER A 50 10.05 -17.41 8.28
CA SER A 50 10.02 -18.79 7.80
C SER A 50 9.74 -18.87 6.30
N SER A 51 10.39 -19.82 5.64
CA SER A 51 10.20 -20.09 4.21
C SER A 51 8.75 -20.42 3.86
N SER A 52 8.02 -21.10 4.74
CA SER A 52 6.60 -21.42 4.57
C SER A 52 5.73 -20.17 4.60
N LEU A 53 6.00 -19.23 5.52
CA LEU A 53 5.28 -17.96 5.60
C LEU A 53 5.56 -17.09 4.36
N LEU A 54 6.83 -16.93 3.99
CA LEU A 54 7.21 -16.16 2.78
C LEU A 54 6.54 -16.74 1.52
N THR A 55 6.57 -18.06 1.37
CA THR A 55 5.91 -18.76 0.26
C THR A 55 4.42 -18.47 0.22
N SER A 56 3.74 -18.54 1.38
CA SER A 56 2.31 -18.26 1.47
C SER A 56 1.98 -16.82 1.07
N ARG A 57 2.75 -15.84 1.56
CA ARG A 57 2.56 -14.42 1.24
C ARG A 57 2.82 -14.11 -0.22
N LEU A 58 3.91 -14.60 -0.81
CA LEU A 58 4.21 -14.42 -2.23
C LEU A 58 3.14 -15.06 -3.12
N LYS A 59 2.65 -16.26 -2.76
CA LYS A 59 1.53 -16.89 -3.51
C LYS A 59 0.28 -16.02 -3.49
N ARG A 60 -0.06 -15.43 -2.34
CA ARG A 60 -1.21 -14.53 -2.23
C ARG A 60 -1.01 -13.26 -3.05
N LEU A 61 0.14 -12.60 -2.95
CA LEU A 61 0.48 -11.42 -3.75
C LEU A 61 0.42 -11.68 -5.26
N VAL A 62 0.78 -12.90 -5.69
CA VAL A 62 0.63 -13.33 -7.08
C VAL A 62 -0.82 -13.55 -7.47
N ALA A 63 -1.60 -14.22 -6.60
CA ALA A 63 -3.03 -14.45 -6.85
C ALA A 63 -3.82 -13.14 -6.92
N ASP A 64 -3.45 -12.14 -6.10
CA ASP A 64 -4.09 -10.82 -6.05
C ASP A 64 -3.58 -9.89 -7.17
N GLY A 65 -2.64 -10.35 -8.01
CA GLY A 65 -2.11 -9.58 -9.15
C GLY A 65 -1.21 -8.41 -8.74
N VAL A 66 -0.75 -8.37 -7.50
CA VAL A 66 0.18 -7.33 -6.98
C VAL A 66 1.61 -7.62 -7.41
N VAL A 67 1.96 -8.91 -7.49
CA VAL A 67 3.28 -9.41 -7.89
C VAL A 67 3.11 -10.40 -9.04
N GLU A 68 4.03 -10.40 -9.98
CA GLU A 68 4.17 -11.43 -10.99
C GLU A 68 5.38 -12.31 -10.67
N ARG A 69 5.21 -13.63 -10.81
CA ARG A 69 6.33 -14.57 -10.76
C ARG A 69 6.84 -14.81 -12.19
N ARG A 70 8.03 -14.28 -12.49
CA ARG A 70 8.63 -14.36 -13.83
C ARG A 70 9.78 -15.38 -13.86
N PRO A 71 9.78 -16.38 -14.78
CA PRO A 71 10.95 -17.21 -14.99
C PRO A 71 12.06 -16.40 -15.67
N TYR A 72 13.29 -16.47 -15.15
CA TYR A 72 14.45 -15.83 -15.77
C TYR A 72 15.54 -16.82 -16.22
N GLN A 73 15.45 -18.08 -15.78
CA GLN A 73 16.35 -19.16 -16.17
C GLN A 73 15.57 -20.46 -16.24
N THR A 74 15.82 -21.29 -17.26
CA THR A 74 15.11 -22.57 -17.44
C THR A 74 15.90 -23.77 -16.94
N HIS A 75 17.23 -23.67 -16.81
CA HIS A 75 18.10 -24.77 -16.39
C HIS A 75 19.22 -24.30 -15.44
N PRO A 76 19.16 -24.61 -14.13
CA PRO A 76 17.95 -25.00 -13.40
C PRO A 76 16.84 -23.92 -13.49
N PRO A 77 15.55 -24.28 -13.37
CA PRO A 77 14.47 -23.31 -13.36
C PRO A 77 14.64 -22.30 -12.22
N ARG A 78 14.71 -21.01 -12.55
CA ARG A 78 14.72 -19.92 -11.57
C ARG A 78 13.66 -18.89 -11.90
N SER A 79 13.03 -18.38 -10.85
CA SER A 79 12.02 -17.33 -10.95
C SER A 79 12.41 -16.13 -10.10
N GLU A 80 11.96 -14.98 -10.53
CA GLU A 80 11.97 -13.74 -9.78
C GLU A 80 10.54 -13.27 -9.54
N TYR A 81 10.36 -12.41 -8.55
CA TYR A 81 9.13 -11.75 -8.18
C TYR A 81 9.24 -10.28 -8.57
N VAL A 82 8.30 -9.79 -9.36
CA VAL A 82 8.32 -8.42 -9.89
C VAL A 82 6.99 -7.76 -9.58
N LEU A 83 7.02 -6.49 -9.14
CA LEU A 83 5.81 -5.72 -8.93
C LEU A 83 5.08 -5.50 -10.27
N THR A 84 3.78 -5.78 -10.29
CA THR A 84 2.91 -5.40 -11.41
C THR A 84 2.60 -3.90 -11.35
N PRO A 85 1.91 -3.32 -12.35
CA PRO A 85 1.41 -1.95 -12.22
C PRO A 85 0.54 -1.72 -10.99
N LEU A 86 -0.24 -2.73 -10.57
CA LEU A 86 -1.01 -2.69 -9.32
C LEU A 86 -0.10 -2.72 -8.08
N GLY A 87 0.97 -3.51 -8.08
CA GLY A 87 1.94 -3.49 -6.99
C GLY A 87 2.71 -2.18 -6.89
N GLN A 88 3.09 -1.60 -8.02
CA GLN A 88 3.79 -0.31 -8.07
C GLN A 88 2.92 0.83 -7.52
N SER A 89 1.60 0.78 -7.70
CA SER A 89 0.68 1.80 -7.19
C SER A 89 0.56 1.82 -5.67
N LEU A 90 1.10 0.81 -4.96
CA LEU A 90 1.18 0.78 -3.49
C LEU A 90 2.36 1.58 -2.91
N ARG A 91 3.29 2.09 -3.74
CA ARG A 91 4.44 2.87 -3.27
C ARG A 91 4.05 4.06 -2.38
N PRO A 92 3.04 4.88 -2.72
CA PRO A 92 2.63 6.00 -1.86
C PRO A 92 2.17 5.57 -0.47
N VAL A 93 1.59 4.36 -0.34
CA VAL A 93 1.16 3.81 0.96
C VAL A 93 2.37 3.52 1.84
N LEU A 94 3.41 2.90 1.28
CA LEU A 94 4.66 2.63 2.01
C LEU A 94 5.37 3.93 2.42
N VAL A 95 5.41 4.92 1.52
CA VAL A 95 6.00 6.24 1.80
C VAL A 95 5.28 6.92 2.96
N ALA A 96 3.95 6.98 2.93
CA ALA A 96 3.16 7.58 4.00
C ALA A 96 3.33 6.83 5.34
N LEU A 97 3.40 5.49 5.30
CA LEU A 97 3.60 4.68 6.49
C LEU A 97 4.98 4.90 7.12
N ALA A 98 6.04 4.98 6.29
CA ALA A 98 7.39 5.25 6.75
C ALA A 98 7.50 6.66 7.38
N ALA A 99 6.90 7.66 6.74
CA ALA A 99 6.86 9.02 7.25
C ALA A 99 6.14 9.12 8.60
N TRP A 100 4.99 8.47 8.75
CA TRP A 100 4.31 8.35 10.04
C TRP A 100 5.15 7.60 11.09
N GLY A 101 5.91 6.59 10.66
CA GLY A 101 6.88 5.90 11.50
C GLY A 101 7.92 6.87 12.09
N ASN A 102 8.50 7.70 11.23
CA ASN A 102 9.56 8.66 11.53
C ASN A 102 9.08 9.94 12.26
N SER A 103 7.82 10.35 12.09
CA SER A 103 7.28 11.57 12.71
C SER A 103 7.27 11.53 14.24
N ARG A 104 7.41 10.33 14.82
CA ARG A 104 7.47 10.08 16.26
C ARG A 104 8.91 10.04 16.81
N LEU A 105 9.90 10.18 15.93
CA LEU A 105 11.32 10.09 16.25
C LEU A 105 11.99 11.45 16.00
N ALA A 106 12.97 11.77 16.83
CA ALA A 106 13.90 12.85 16.51
C ALA A 106 14.69 12.47 15.24
N PRO A 107 15.13 13.45 14.41
CA PRO A 107 15.87 13.16 13.17
C PRO A 107 17.05 12.20 13.36
N GLU A 108 17.80 12.33 14.46
CA GLU A 108 18.99 11.54 14.77
C GLU A 108 18.67 10.09 15.17
N GLN A 109 17.40 9.78 15.43
CA GLN A 109 16.92 8.45 15.81
C GLN A 109 16.32 7.67 14.64
N ARG A 110 16.20 8.27 13.46
CA ARG A 110 15.59 7.64 12.28
C ARG A 110 16.60 6.71 11.61
N SER A 111 16.34 5.40 11.67
CA SER A 111 17.20 4.40 11.01
C SER A 111 17.04 4.36 9.48
N MET A 112 15.96 4.92 8.95
CA MET A 112 15.65 5.00 7.53
C MET A 112 14.93 6.32 7.25
N VAL A 113 15.35 7.04 6.22
CA VAL A 113 14.73 8.31 5.80
C VAL A 113 14.46 8.27 4.30
N LEU A 114 13.41 8.98 3.87
CA LEU A 114 13.15 9.18 2.44
C LEU A 114 13.92 10.43 2.00
N VAL A 115 14.74 10.32 0.97
CA VAL A 115 15.50 11.45 0.43
C VAL A 115 15.19 11.66 -1.05
N ASP A 116 15.37 12.89 -1.51
CA ASP A 116 15.48 13.19 -2.93
C ASP A 116 16.81 12.60 -3.45
N ALA A 117 16.75 11.75 -4.47
CA ALA A 117 17.92 11.02 -4.95
C ALA A 117 18.97 11.93 -5.65
N ILE A 118 18.61 13.16 -6.00
CA ILE A 118 19.47 14.14 -6.65
C ILE A 118 20.11 15.06 -5.60
N THR A 119 19.31 15.62 -4.68
CA THR A 119 19.81 16.59 -3.68
C THR A 119 20.32 15.92 -2.40
N GLY A 120 19.83 14.71 -2.09
CA GLY A 120 20.08 14.02 -0.83
C GLY A 120 19.30 14.57 0.36
N GLU A 121 18.45 15.57 0.15
CA GLU A 121 17.64 16.18 1.22
C GLU A 121 16.50 15.25 1.65
N GLU A 122 16.22 15.20 2.95
CA GLU A 122 15.09 14.45 3.49
C GLU A 122 13.77 15.04 2.98
N VAL A 123 12.91 14.18 2.45
CA VAL A 123 11.61 14.53 1.89
C VAL A 123 10.56 14.36 2.98
N GLU A 124 9.76 15.41 3.18
CA GLU A 124 8.51 15.33 3.92
C GLU A 124 7.37 15.00 2.93
N PRO A 125 6.90 13.74 2.86
CA PRO A 125 5.85 13.37 1.91
C PRO A 125 4.50 13.95 2.34
N VAL A 126 3.75 14.46 1.37
CA VAL A 126 2.44 15.07 1.58
C VAL A 126 1.44 14.51 0.58
N LEU A 127 0.19 14.31 1.00
CA LEU A 127 -0.88 13.90 0.09
C LEU A 127 -1.53 15.15 -0.49
N VAL A 128 -1.54 15.24 -1.82
CA VAL A 128 -2.18 16.34 -2.56
C VAL A 128 -3.21 15.81 -3.55
N ASP A 129 -4.24 16.60 -3.80
CA ASP A 129 -5.11 16.41 -4.96
C ASP A 129 -4.31 16.79 -6.21
N ALA A 130 -4.12 15.84 -7.12
CA ALA A 130 -3.38 16.04 -8.36
C ALA A 130 -3.99 17.13 -9.26
N THR A 131 -5.29 17.45 -9.11
CA THR A 131 -5.97 18.46 -9.92
C THR A 131 -5.72 19.87 -9.39
N THR A 132 -5.88 20.07 -8.08
CA THR A 132 -5.81 21.40 -7.47
C THR A 132 -4.46 21.71 -6.82
N GLY A 133 -3.63 20.70 -6.58
CA GLY A 133 -2.39 20.81 -5.82
C GLY A 133 -2.59 21.02 -4.32
N ARG A 134 -3.84 21.04 -3.84
CA ARG A 134 -4.16 21.24 -2.42
C ARG A 134 -3.89 19.97 -1.63
N ARG A 135 -3.44 20.12 -0.39
CA ARG A 135 -3.32 19.00 0.56
C ARG A 135 -4.68 18.35 0.82
N VAL A 136 -4.71 17.02 0.90
CA VAL A 136 -5.93 16.21 1.12
C VAL A 136 -5.95 15.46 2.44
N ASP A 137 -4.94 15.68 3.28
CA ASP A 137 -4.82 15.11 4.62
C ASP A 137 -5.37 16.02 5.73
N GLY A 138 -6.06 17.10 5.35
CA GLY A 138 -6.74 18.04 6.24
C GLY A 138 -8.23 17.71 6.47
N PRO A 139 -8.88 18.34 7.47
CA PRO A 139 -10.26 18.04 7.86
C PRO A 139 -11.32 18.42 6.80
N ASP A 140 -10.96 19.26 5.83
CA ASP A 140 -11.86 19.72 4.76
C ASP A 140 -12.03 18.68 3.63
N VAL A 141 -11.25 17.60 3.65
CA VAL A 141 -11.35 16.49 2.70
C VAL A 141 -11.89 15.26 3.43
N VAL A 142 -13.06 14.80 3.01
CA VAL A 142 -13.80 13.73 3.70
C VAL A 142 -14.15 12.59 2.76
N PHE A 143 -14.19 11.37 3.29
CA PHE A 143 -14.79 10.25 2.58
C PHE A 143 -16.31 10.40 2.54
N THR A 144 -16.90 10.12 1.39
CA THR A 144 -18.34 10.04 1.23
C THR A 144 -18.77 8.86 0.36
N ALA A 145 -20.06 8.55 0.33
CA ALA A 145 -20.62 7.48 -0.48
C ALA A 145 -20.56 7.83 -1.98
N GLY A 146 -19.92 6.95 -2.75
CA GLY A 146 -19.90 7.04 -4.21
C GLY A 146 -21.19 6.53 -4.88
N PRO A 147 -21.31 6.68 -6.21
CA PRO A 147 -22.51 6.31 -6.96
C PRO A 147 -22.93 4.83 -6.82
N ALA A 148 -21.95 3.94 -6.65
CA ALA A 148 -22.17 2.50 -6.51
C ALA A 148 -22.37 2.03 -5.06
N ALA A 149 -22.33 2.93 -4.07
CA ALA A 149 -22.45 2.55 -2.66
C ALA A 149 -23.78 1.88 -2.37
N SER A 150 -23.78 0.79 -1.60
CA SER A 150 -25.01 0.18 -1.09
C SER A 150 -25.76 1.12 -0.15
N GLU A 151 -27.05 0.83 0.10
CA GLU A 151 -27.87 1.63 1.02
C GLU A 151 -27.30 1.67 2.46
N PRO A 152 -26.81 0.57 3.05
CA PRO A 152 -26.07 0.63 4.32
C PRO A 152 -24.85 1.58 4.27
N PHE A 153 -24.05 1.52 3.20
CA PHE A 153 -22.84 2.33 3.06
C PHE A 153 -23.17 3.82 2.86
N ARG A 154 -24.22 4.14 2.10
CA ARG A 154 -24.74 5.52 1.96
C ARG A 154 -25.17 6.09 3.29
N ARG A 155 -25.92 5.32 4.10
CA ARG A 155 -26.35 5.78 5.45
C ARG A 155 -25.16 6.10 6.35
N ARG A 156 -24.07 5.35 6.24
CA ARG A 156 -22.83 5.62 7.00
C ARG A 156 -22.17 6.94 6.58
N TYR A 157 -22.17 7.24 5.28
CA TYR A 157 -21.47 8.39 4.70
C TYR A 157 -22.44 9.47 4.19
N ALA A 158 -23.58 9.67 4.86
CA ALA A 158 -24.67 10.54 4.41
C ALA A 158 -24.39 12.07 4.48
N GLY A 159 -23.13 12.47 4.66
CA GLY A 159 -22.75 13.86 4.90
C GLY A 159 -22.68 14.70 3.62
N VAL A 160 -21.62 14.52 2.84
CA VAL A 160 -21.33 15.34 1.66
C VAL A 160 -21.73 14.57 0.40
N VAL A 161 -22.63 15.09 -0.43
CA VAL A 161 -22.97 14.43 -1.70
C VAL A 161 -21.91 14.76 -2.76
N PRO A 162 -21.27 13.77 -3.41
CA PRO A 162 -20.39 14.04 -4.54
C PRO A 162 -21.13 14.85 -5.60
N VAL A 163 -20.49 15.90 -6.14
CA VAL A 163 -21.00 16.54 -7.35
C VAL A 163 -20.98 15.46 -8.43
N ALA A 164 -22.17 15.02 -8.88
CA ALA A 164 -22.29 14.00 -9.91
C ALA A 164 -21.37 14.37 -11.06
N THR A 165 -20.50 13.43 -11.47
CA THR A 165 -19.58 13.60 -12.59
C THR A 165 -20.41 14.12 -13.77
N ARG A 166 -20.28 15.41 -14.10
CA ARG A 166 -20.87 15.93 -15.33
C ARG A 166 -20.14 15.17 -16.44
N ALA A 167 -20.89 14.29 -17.10
CA ALA A 167 -20.46 13.61 -18.31
C ALA A 167 -20.05 14.63 -19.38
#